data_AF-A0A8T5FD08-F1
#
_entry.id   AF-A0A8T5FD08-F1
#
_cell.length_a   1.000
_cell.length_b   1.000
_cell.length_c   1.000
_cell.angle_alpha   90.00
_cell.angle_beta   90.00
_cell.angle_gamma   90.00
#
_symmetry.space_group_name_H-M   'P 1'
#
loop_
_entity.id
_entity.type
_entity.pdbx_description
1 polymer ?
#
loop_
_entity_poly.entity_id
_entity_poly.type
_entity_poly.pdbx_seq_one_letter_code
_entity_poly.pdbx_strand_id
1 'polypeptide(L)'
;MKTHREYLIQQLHLRKEQGFTLGQISASSFRYQPDQKEILDLWEKAHLHDISEKWAPFVRFIFLNEDEKRSLSSRTARLLLDNRNSIKGFYEITRESTTFDLPDRLSDFLRLRIISNEYFEIYRKIMRRINFEYPPKEYSSKKISGKINWHKTIQKSKTFFPLDFQIKTWQRQFDTPENTLLLLAAHWLKSDCTKILRNNLQDPLQSDEREILLNIVDTINQIISRFPFKDVQNSMRKFTHEKKNSEKINDLFYHVKKRISNNSIKNPQYGHLYSWVSKYVELDFEGNVQHKRKFIIKNIEDVDALYEVFIFLEFFNYLKNVRKTKCVLQKHGRTKYKIIFEINGKQVEFFHGKEYSVGSKNAWALDATPDYSVEYKSQIIAVFDAKNYQKYASEKNPAKILDSMIHLNKAHRNLESFNSKYPETPKDIVEEYLKLVQDNEEKAEEFRQEKEEQARKENRKFKEDSKKDNKRGPKEQILSYLANLDVKYGGLIFPRYDVERKESTTLQHETTNINNLVLETLRLDYHPKEMIRTRQDTMESMWNVIQQRVKEVDNSQDIKK
;
A
#
# COMPACT_ATOMS: atom_id res chain seq x y z
N MET A 1 15.09 -23.62 24.28
CA MET A 1 13.84 -23.88 25.04
C MET A 1 12.73 -23.13 24.36
N LYS A 2 11.58 -23.77 24.11
CA LYS A 2 10.42 -23.07 23.54
C LYS A 2 9.87 -22.05 24.52
N THR A 3 9.42 -20.89 24.05
CA THR A 3 8.84 -19.84 24.91
C THR A 3 7.41 -20.20 25.33
N HIS A 4 6.89 -19.61 26.42
CA HIS A 4 5.49 -19.80 26.84
C HIS A 4 4.49 -19.45 25.72
N ARG A 5 4.82 -18.45 24.88
CA ARG A 5 4.05 -18.06 23.70
C ARG A 5 4.00 -19.18 22.65
N GLU A 6 5.12 -19.85 22.39
CA GLU A 6 5.17 -20.97 21.44
C GLU A 6 4.37 -22.18 21.91
N TYR A 7 4.39 -22.47 23.22
CA TYR A 7 3.54 -23.51 23.80
C TYR A 7 2.05 -23.15 23.72
N LEU A 8 1.70 -21.90 23.99
CA LEU A 8 0.33 -21.43 23.85
C LEU A 8 -0.19 -21.59 22.41
N ILE A 9 0.61 -21.20 21.42
CA ILE A 9 0.28 -21.37 20.00
C ILE A 9 0.03 -22.86 19.70
N GLN A 10 0.92 -23.74 20.15
CA GLN A 10 0.79 -25.18 19.93
C GLN A 10 -0.51 -25.73 20.54
N GLN A 11 -0.88 -25.33 21.76
CA GLN A 11 -2.12 -25.77 22.40
C GLN A 11 -3.37 -25.25 21.68
N LEU A 12 -3.34 -24.03 21.16
CA LEU A 12 -4.45 -23.51 20.36
C LEU A 12 -4.64 -24.32 19.07
N HIS A 13 -3.56 -24.67 18.36
CA HIS A 13 -3.64 -25.53 17.18
C HIS A 13 -4.24 -26.91 17.51
N LEU A 14 -3.84 -27.53 18.63
CA LEU A 14 -4.43 -28.78 19.11
C LEU A 14 -5.95 -28.67 19.34
N ARG A 15 -6.45 -27.56 19.90
CA ARG A 15 -7.91 -27.37 20.05
C ARG A 15 -8.62 -27.24 18.71
N LYS A 16 -8.01 -26.59 17.73
CA LYS A 16 -8.57 -26.55 16.37
C LYS A 16 -8.62 -27.94 15.74
N GLU A 17 -7.57 -28.75 15.91
CA GLU A 17 -7.54 -30.15 15.45
C GLU A 17 -8.58 -31.03 16.16
N GLN A 18 -8.90 -30.73 17.41
CA GLN A 18 -9.96 -31.40 18.19
C GLN A 18 -11.39 -30.97 17.81
N GLY A 19 -11.54 -30.11 16.80
CA GLY A 19 -12.84 -29.72 16.24
C GLY A 19 -13.45 -28.45 16.85
N PHE A 20 -12.72 -27.72 17.70
CA PHE A 20 -13.19 -26.41 18.13
C PHE A 20 -13.13 -25.40 16.98
N THR A 21 -14.21 -24.65 16.80
CA THR A 21 -14.30 -23.56 15.82
C THR A 21 -13.41 -22.39 16.27
N LEU A 22 -12.86 -21.62 15.33
CA LEU A 22 -12.16 -20.37 15.59
C LEU A 22 -13.04 -19.38 16.36
N GLY A 23 -14.35 -19.35 16.06
CA GLY A 23 -15.33 -18.55 16.82
C GLY A 23 -15.37 -18.94 18.30
N GLN A 24 -15.34 -20.23 18.61
CA GLN A 24 -15.28 -20.73 19.99
C GLN A 24 -13.94 -20.39 20.65
N ILE A 25 -12.81 -20.67 20.00
CA ILE A 25 -11.47 -20.46 20.60
C ILE A 25 -11.20 -18.97 20.86
N SER A 26 -11.64 -18.09 19.96
CA SER A 26 -11.44 -16.64 20.07
C SER A 26 -12.36 -15.96 21.09
N ALA A 27 -13.43 -16.63 21.54
CA ALA A 27 -14.32 -16.10 22.56
C ALA A 27 -13.56 -15.88 23.87
N SER A 28 -13.79 -14.74 24.52
CA SER A 28 -13.08 -14.43 25.77
C SER A 28 -13.40 -15.42 26.89
N SER A 29 -14.58 -16.05 26.87
CA SER A 29 -15.01 -17.08 27.81
C SER A 29 -14.28 -18.42 27.65
N PHE A 30 -13.70 -18.70 26.48
CA PHE A 30 -13.09 -20.01 26.16
C PHE A 30 -11.99 -20.41 27.14
N ARG A 31 -11.04 -19.50 27.39
CA ARG A 31 -9.93 -19.74 28.33
C ARG A 31 -10.36 -19.88 29.79
N TYR A 32 -11.57 -19.45 30.14
CA TYR A 32 -12.09 -19.59 31.51
C TYR A 32 -12.88 -20.89 31.71
N GLN A 33 -12.97 -21.74 30.69
CA GLN A 33 -13.60 -23.05 30.84
C GLN A 33 -12.71 -23.99 31.67
N PRO A 34 -13.28 -24.86 32.52
CA PRO A 34 -12.50 -25.72 33.43
C PRO A 34 -11.46 -26.61 32.73
N ASP A 35 -11.78 -27.06 31.51
CA ASP A 35 -10.95 -27.91 30.64
C ASP A 35 -9.87 -27.15 29.87
N GLN A 36 -9.85 -25.81 29.95
CA GLN A 36 -8.89 -24.95 29.25
C GLN A 36 -7.93 -24.21 30.21
N LYS A 37 -7.81 -24.69 31.46
CA LYS A 37 -6.95 -24.09 32.50
C LYS A 37 -5.49 -23.92 32.07
N GLU A 38 -4.96 -24.89 31.30
CA GLU A 38 -3.59 -24.81 30.74
C GLU A 38 -3.44 -23.63 29.77
N ILE A 39 -4.45 -23.35 28.94
CA ILE A 39 -4.43 -22.23 27.99
C ILE A 39 -4.46 -20.90 28.73
N LEU A 40 -5.24 -20.79 29.80
CA LEU A 40 -5.28 -19.59 30.64
C LEU A 40 -3.93 -19.32 31.31
N ASP A 41 -3.32 -20.35 31.91
CA ASP A 41 -2.02 -20.25 32.56
C ASP A 41 -0.90 -19.87 31.57
N LEU A 42 -0.89 -20.50 30.39
CA LEU A 42 0.03 -20.14 29.31
C LEU A 42 -0.19 -18.73 28.78
N TRP A 43 -1.45 -18.29 28.64
CA TRP A 43 -1.78 -16.92 28.26
C TRP A 43 -1.27 -15.93 29.29
N GLU A 44 -1.62 -16.09 30.57
CA GLU A 44 -1.17 -15.19 31.64
C GLU A 44 0.36 -15.13 31.71
N LYS A 45 1.06 -16.28 31.60
CA LYS A 45 2.53 -16.33 31.59
C LYS A 45 3.17 -15.69 30.36
N ALA A 46 2.57 -15.86 29.18
CA ALA A 46 3.06 -15.23 27.95
C ALA A 46 2.76 -13.72 27.92
N HIS A 47 1.71 -13.28 28.61
CA HIS A 47 1.16 -11.93 28.55
C HIS A 47 1.70 -10.98 29.64
N LEU A 48 2.50 -11.49 30.59
CA LEU A 48 3.24 -10.70 31.60
C LEU A 48 4.17 -9.63 31.00
N HIS A 49 4.52 -9.71 29.71
CA HIS A 49 5.48 -8.82 29.06
C HIS A 49 4.88 -7.89 27.98
N ASP A 50 3.60 -8.02 27.63
CA ASP A 50 2.95 -7.18 26.60
C ASP A 50 1.47 -6.95 26.90
N ILE A 51 1.18 -6.00 27.80
CA ILE A 51 -0.14 -5.72 28.41
C ILE A 51 -1.18 -5.22 27.36
N SER A 52 -0.77 -4.95 26.13
CA SER A 52 -1.61 -4.37 25.08
C SER A 52 -2.39 -5.38 24.23
N GLU A 53 -1.94 -6.64 24.15
CA GLU A 53 -2.45 -7.63 23.19
C GLU A 53 -3.75 -8.31 23.68
N LYS A 54 -4.88 -8.12 22.99
CA LYS A 54 -6.16 -8.74 23.42
C LYS A 54 -6.29 -10.19 22.92
N TRP A 55 -6.92 -11.05 23.73
CA TRP A 55 -7.12 -12.49 23.42
C TRP A 55 -7.70 -12.77 22.04
N ALA A 56 -8.86 -12.19 21.71
CA ALA A 56 -9.54 -12.48 20.44
C ALA A 56 -8.69 -12.03 19.22
N PRO A 57 -8.11 -10.81 19.19
CA PRO A 57 -7.05 -10.42 18.25
C PRO A 57 -5.89 -11.42 18.12
N PHE A 58 -5.32 -11.87 19.24
CA PHE A 58 -4.21 -12.82 19.25
C PHE A 58 -4.57 -14.16 18.62
N VAL A 59 -5.69 -14.77 19.03
CA VAL A 59 -6.16 -16.04 18.47
C VAL A 59 -6.40 -15.92 16.97
N ARG A 60 -7.03 -14.83 16.51
CA ARG A 60 -7.26 -14.60 15.07
C ARG A 60 -5.95 -14.48 14.29
N PHE A 61 -4.97 -13.78 14.86
CA PHE A 61 -3.67 -13.62 14.23
C PHE A 61 -2.94 -14.97 14.00
N ILE A 62 -3.01 -15.86 14.99
CA ILE A 62 -2.39 -17.20 14.92
C ILE A 62 -3.01 -18.03 13.80
N PHE A 63 -4.34 -17.99 13.69
CA PHE A 63 -5.06 -18.81 12.72
C PHE A 63 -5.26 -18.16 11.35
N LEU A 64 -4.79 -16.93 11.16
CA LEU A 64 -4.76 -16.29 9.86
C LEU A 64 -3.74 -17.00 8.96
N ASN A 65 -4.14 -17.34 7.74
CA ASN A 65 -3.29 -18.11 6.82
C ASN A 65 -2.02 -17.31 6.46
N GLU A 66 -0.86 -17.94 6.59
CA GLU A 66 0.42 -17.34 6.21
C GLU A 66 0.47 -16.95 4.72
N ASP A 67 -0.16 -17.73 3.84
CA ASP A 67 -0.25 -17.39 2.42
C ASP A 67 -1.09 -16.13 2.19
N GLU A 68 -2.12 -15.88 3.00
CA GLU A 68 -2.95 -14.67 2.93
C GLU A 68 -2.16 -13.44 3.38
N LYS A 69 -1.45 -13.55 4.52
CA LYS A 69 -0.56 -12.49 5.00
C LYS A 69 0.48 -12.13 3.93
N ARG A 70 1.10 -13.14 3.31
CA ARG A 70 2.06 -12.95 2.21
C ARG A 70 1.43 -12.33 0.98
N SER A 71 0.25 -12.79 0.57
CA SER A 71 -0.45 -12.27 -0.61
C SER A 71 -0.80 -10.80 -0.42
N LEU A 72 -1.37 -10.45 0.74
CA LEU A 72 -1.71 -9.09 1.11
C LEU A 72 -0.46 -8.19 1.10
N SER A 73 0.60 -8.56 1.82
CA SER A 73 1.85 -7.79 1.84
C SER A 73 2.46 -7.64 0.45
N SER A 74 2.55 -8.74 -0.32
CA SER A 74 3.16 -8.71 -1.64
C SER A 74 2.38 -7.85 -2.62
N ARG A 75 1.05 -7.89 -2.52
CA ARG A 75 0.17 -7.13 -3.41
C ARG A 75 0.18 -5.65 -3.07
N THR A 76 0.09 -5.28 -1.80
CA THR A 76 0.22 -3.89 -1.35
C THR A 76 1.56 -3.30 -1.77
N ALA A 77 2.65 -4.05 -1.57
CA ALA A 77 3.98 -3.68 -2.04
C ALA A 77 4.00 -3.41 -3.55
N ARG A 78 3.44 -4.31 -4.36
CA ARG A 78 3.37 -4.15 -5.81
C ARG A 78 2.56 -2.92 -6.22
N LEU A 79 1.42 -2.68 -5.59
CA LEU A 79 0.60 -1.51 -5.87
C LEU A 79 1.32 -0.21 -5.53
N LEU A 80 2.08 -0.17 -4.42
CA LEU A 80 2.94 0.96 -4.10
C LEU A 80 4.01 1.18 -5.17
N LEU A 81 4.59 0.11 -5.72
CA LEU A 81 5.60 0.22 -6.77
C LEU A 81 5.04 0.74 -8.08
N ASP A 82 3.92 0.17 -8.52
CA ASP A 82 3.26 0.52 -9.78
C ASP A 82 2.76 1.99 -9.81
N ASN A 83 2.60 2.59 -8.63
CA ASN A 83 2.04 3.92 -8.44
C ASN A 83 3.02 4.96 -7.88
N ARG A 84 4.29 4.60 -7.69
CA ARG A 84 5.33 5.53 -7.24
C ARG A 84 5.98 6.28 -8.40
N ASN A 85 6.12 7.60 -8.24
CA ASN A 85 6.95 8.45 -9.09
C ASN A 85 8.37 8.65 -8.53
N SER A 86 8.65 8.18 -7.31
CA SER A 86 9.96 8.28 -6.66
C SER A 86 10.17 7.14 -5.68
N ILE A 87 11.41 6.67 -5.59
CA ILE A 87 11.83 5.57 -4.74
C ILE A 87 12.07 6.01 -3.29
N LYS A 88 12.24 7.32 -3.03
CA LYS A 88 12.63 7.87 -1.72
C LYS A 88 11.48 8.21 -0.77
N GLY A 89 10.24 8.30 -1.25
CA GLY A 89 9.07 8.60 -0.40
C GLY A 89 8.48 7.32 0.19
N PHE A 90 8.35 7.24 1.51
CA PHE A 90 7.75 6.08 2.17
C PHE A 90 6.26 6.31 2.43
N TYR A 91 5.43 5.28 2.24
CA TYR A 91 4.07 5.30 2.76
C TYR A 91 4.17 5.02 4.26
N GLU A 92 4.10 6.09 5.05
CA GLU A 92 4.23 6.03 6.49
C GLU A 92 2.90 5.58 7.10
N ILE A 93 2.94 4.52 7.90
CA ILE A 93 1.81 4.04 8.71
C ILE A 93 2.12 4.36 10.16
N THR A 94 1.33 5.21 10.80
CA THR A 94 1.45 5.49 12.24
C THR A 94 0.50 4.60 13.04
N ARG A 95 1.01 4.04 14.14
CA ARG A 95 0.28 3.40 15.23
C ARG A 95 0.43 4.20 16.51
N GLU A 96 -0.34 3.83 17.54
CA GLU A 96 -0.36 4.48 18.86
C GLU A 96 1.03 4.66 19.49
N SER A 97 2.01 3.79 19.18
CA SER A 97 3.37 3.85 19.74
C SER A 97 4.50 3.94 18.70
N THR A 98 4.24 3.71 17.41
CA THR A 98 5.30 3.54 16.40
C THR A 98 4.86 3.96 15.00
N THR A 99 5.77 4.51 14.20
CA THR A 99 5.54 4.78 12.77
C THR A 99 6.43 3.87 11.94
N PHE A 100 5.83 3.24 10.94
CA PHE A 100 6.45 2.28 10.04
C PHE A 100 6.47 2.81 8.62
N ASP A 101 7.48 2.42 7.86
CA ASP A 101 7.65 2.84 6.47
C ASP A 101 7.35 1.65 5.54
N LEU A 102 6.44 1.84 4.57
CA LEU A 102 6.33 0.98 3.40
C LEU A 102 7.05 1.66 2.23
N PRO A 103 7.80 0.96 1.36
CA PRO A 103 8.06 -0.49 1.26
C PRO A 103 8.74 -1.10 2.48
N ASP A 104 8.40 -2.34 2.78
CA ASP A 104 9.10 -3.23 3.71
C ASP A 104 10.17 -4.09 2.98
N ARG A 105 10.83 -5.02 3.70
CA ARG A 105 11.82 -5.95 3.12
C ARG A 105 11.23 -6.82 2.00
N LEU A 106 9.97 -7.25 2.15
CA LEU A 106 9.26 -8.03 1.13
C LEU A 106 9.09 -7.23 -0.16
N SER A 107 8.85 -5.93 -0.04
CA SER A 107 8.79 -5.01 -1.17
C SER A 107 10.14 -4.88 -1.90
N ASP A 108 11.28 -4.89 -1.19
CA ASP A 108 12.62 -4.90 -1.80
C ASP A 108 12.94 -6.22 -2.50
N PHE A 109 12.52 -7.34 -1.92
CA PHE A 109 12.57 -8.64 -2.58
C PHE A 109 11.71 -8.66 -3.86
N LEU A 110 10.48 -8.14 -3.79
CA LEU A 110 9.58 -8.05 -4.95
C LEU A 110 10.09 -7.08 -6.01
N ARG A 111 10.70 -5.96 -5.60
CA ARG A 111 11.42 -5.05 -6.51
C ARG A 111 12.46 -5.79 -7.31
N LEU A 112 13.37 -6.51 -6.63
CA LEU A 112 14.42 -7.29 -7.28
C LEU A 112 13.87 -8.35 -8.22
N ARG A 113 12.80 -9.05 -7.80
CA ARG A 113 12.15 -10.05 -8.64
C ARG A 113 11.53 -9.44 -9.90
N ILE A 114 10.80 -8.33 -9.78
CA ILE A 114 10.19 -7.64 -10.94
C ILE A 114 11.28 -7.14 -11.88
N ILE A 115 12.30 -6.49 -11.34
CA ILE A 115 13.37 -5.87 -12.11
C ILE A 115 14.28 -6.88 -12.78
N SER A 116 14.58 -8.01 -12.12
CA SER A 116 15.30 -9.11 -12.75
C SER A 116 14.51 -9.71 -13.91
N ASN A 117 13.20 -9.92 -13.75
CA ASN A 117 12.35 -10.40 -14.85
C ASN A 117 12.31 -9.42 -16.04
N GLU A 118 12.14 -8.11 -15.78
CA GLU A 118 12.21 -7.08 -16.82
C GLU A 118 13.57 -7.11 -17.55
N TYR A 119 14.66 -7.23 -16.80
CA TYR A 119 16.00 -7.34 -17.35
C TYR A 119 16.15 -8.58 -18.24
N PHE A 120 15.66 -9.75 -17.80
CA PHE A 120 15.76 -10.99 -18.58
C PHE A 120 15.00 -10.89 -19.91
N GLU A 121 13.85 -10.22 -19.93
CA GLU A 121 13.12 -9.93 -21.17
C GLU A 121 13.90 -9.00 -22.10
N ILE A 122 14.46 -7.91 -21.55
CA ILE A 122 15.29 -6.95 -22.31
C ILE A 122 16.50 -7.68 -22.90
N TYR A 123 17.22 -8.45 -22.09
CA TYR A 123 18.39 -9.23 -22.50
C TYR A 123 18.03 -10.18 -23.65
N ARG A 124 16.96 -10.99 -23.50
CA ARG A 124 16.54 -11.93 -24.53
C ARG A 124 16.24 -11.24 -25.86
N LYS A 125 15.57 -10.08 -25.82
CA LYS A 125 15.24 -9.32 -27.03
C LYS A 125 16.46 -8.64 -27.64
N ILE A 126 17.41 -8.16 -26.82
CA ILE A 126 18.68 -7.61 -27.31
C ILE A 126 19.51 -8.69 -28.00
N MET A 127 19.62 -9.88 -27.40
CA MET A 127 20.42 -10.98 -27.97
C MET A 127 19.94 -11.43 -29.35
N ARG A 128 18.65 -11.29 -29.67
CA ARG A 128 18.11 -11.57 -31.02
C ARG A 128 18.64 -10.61 -32.08
N ARG A 129 19.01 -9.38 -31.70
CA ARG A 129 19.50 -8.34 -32.61
C ARG A 129 20.52 -7.45 -31.89
N ILE A 130 21.66 -8.04 -31.54
CA ILE A 130 22.71 -7.31 -30.83
C ILE A 130 23.30 -6.21 -31.72
N ASN A 131 23.53 -5.03 -31.15
CA ASN A 131 24.18 -3.93 -31.87
C ASN A 131 25.68 -4.19 -31.99
N PHE A 132 26.27 -3.73 -33.10
CA PHE A 132 27.70 -3.78 -33.33
C PHE A 132 28.12 -2.58 -34.17
N GLU A 133 29.39 -2.20 -34.05
CA GLU A 133 30.02 -1.27 -34.95
C GLU A 133 30.71 -1.98 -36.10
N TYR A 134 31.00 -1.22 -37.14
CA TYR A 134 31.71 -1.70 -38.30
C TYR A 134 32.91 -0.79 -38.58
N PRO A 135 33.93 -0.77 -37.69
CA PRO A 135 35.11 0.04 -37.91
C PRO A 135 36.04 -0.59 -38.96
N PRO A 136 36.81 0.24 -39.66
CA PRO A 136 37.80 -0.26 -40.60
C PRO A 136 39.03 -0.76 -39.84
N LYS A 137 39.47 -1.97 -40.17
CA LYS A 137 40.72 -2.56 -39.67
C LYS A 137 41.70 -2.69 -40.82
N GLU A 138 42.91 -2.18 -40.61
CA GLU A 138 44.03 -2.35 -41.52
C GLU A 138 44.94 -3.48 -41.05
N TYR A 139 45.35 -4.37 -41.95
CA TYR A 139 46.32 -5.43 -41.68
C TYR A 139 47.12 -5.77 -42.95
N SER A 140 48.25 -6.43 -42.77
CA SER A 140 49.06 -6.97 -43.86
C SER A 140 48.63 -8.40 -44.15
N SER A 141 48.36 -8.75 -45.40
CA SER A 141 48.03 -10.13 -45.78
C SER A 141 48.41 -10.43 -47.22
N LYS A 142 48.83 -11.67 -47.46
CA LYS A 142 49.06 -12.23 -48.81
C LYS A 142 47.77 -12.45 -49.59
N LYS A 143 46.66 -12.69 -48.87
CA LYS A 143 45.32 -12.86 -49.47
C LYS A 143 44.54 -11.55 -49.43
N ILE A 144 43.95 -11.17 -50.56
CA ILE A 144 43.16 -9.94 -50.69
C ILE A 144 41.72 -10.21 -50.21
N SER A 145 41.32 -9.59 -49.11
CA SER A 145 39.97 -9.72 -48.52
C SER A 145 39.37 -8.38 -48.08
N GLY A 146 39.47 -7.37 -48.96
CA GLY A 146 38.99 -6.02 -48.72
C GLY A 146 39.61 -5.01 -49.70
N LYS A 147 39.61 -3.73 -49.32
CA LYS A 147 40.20 -2.66 -50.14
C LYS A 147 41.69 -2.57 -49.89
N ILE A 148 42.50 -2.67 -50.94
CA ILE A 148 43.96 -2.51 -50.85
C ILE A 148 44.30 -1.03 -50.68
N ASN A 149 45.19 -0.72 -49.73
CA ASN A 149 45.87 0.56 -49.65
C ASN A 149 47.17 0.48 -50.46
N TRP A 150 47.09 0.83 -51.74
CA TRP A 150 48.23 0.74 -52.66
C TRP A 150 49.42 1.58 -52.22
N HIS A 151 49.16 2.78 -51.67
CA HIS A 151 50.23 3.66 -51.19
C HIS A 151 51.07 3.00 -50.09
N LYS A 152 50.42 2.48 -49.05
CA LYS A 152 51.11 1.76 -47.95
C LYS A 152 51.71 0.42 -48.41
N THR A 153 51.08 -0.24 -49.38
CA THR A 153 51.54 -1.53 -49.93
C THR A 153 52.84 -1.35 -50.71
N ILE A 154 52.91 -0.35 -51.59
CA ILE A 154 54.10 -0.05 -52.39
C ILE A 154 55.25 0.39 -51.48
N GLN A 155 55.00 1.30 -50.52
CA GLN A 155 56.03 1.76 -49.58
C GLN A 155 56.65 0.65 -48.74
N LYS A 156 55.86 -0.38 -48.38
CA LYS A 156 56.33 -1.49 -47.55
C LYS A 156 56.86 -2.68 -48.35
N SER A 157 56.70 -2.67 -49.68
CA SER A 157 57.16 -3.75 -50.53
C SER A 157 58.68 -3.74 -50.62
N LYS A 158 59.31 -4.89 -50.38
CA LYS A 158 60.75 -5.10 -50.61
C LYS A 158 61.05 -5.70 -51.99
N THR A 159 60.02 -5.99 -52.77
CA THR A 159 60.08 -6.67 -54.05
C THR A 159 59.45 -5.81 -55.14
N PHE A 160 59.82 -6.06 -56.40
CA PHE A 160 59.27 -5.38 -57.57
C PHE A 160 57.74 -5.51 -57.67
N PHE A 161 57.21 -6.69 -57.29
CA PHE A 161 55.78 -6.91 -57.11
C PHE A 161 55.46 -7.20 -55.64
N PRO A 162 54.46 -6.53 -55.01
CA PRO A 162 54.12 -6.75 -53.61
C PRO A 162 53.59 -8.16 -53.36
N LEU A 163 54.22 -8.88 -52.41
CA LEU A 163 53.76 -10.21 -51.97
C LEU A 163 52.81 -10.13 -50.76
N ASP A 164 52.83 -9.01 -50.04
CA ASP A 164 51.94 -8.70 -48.91
C ASP A 164 51.21 -7.39 -49.19
N PHE A 165 49.88 -7.40 -49.05
CA PHE A 165 49.03 -6.24 -49.29
C PHE A 165 48.58 -5.62 -47.98
N GLN A 166 48.68 -4.29 -47.87
CA GLN A 166 48.06 -3.55 -46.78
C GLN A 166 46.57 -3.42 -47.11
N ILE A 167 45.73 -4.19 -46.43
CA ILE A 167 44.31 -4.30 -46.73
C ILE A 167 43.51 -3.62 -45.62
N LYS A 168 42.51 -2.84 -46.03
CA LYS A 168 41.47 -2.28 -45.19
C LYS A 168 40.21 -3.12 -45.36
N THR A 169 39.79 -3.79 -44.30
CA THR A 169 38.50 -4.50 -44.25
C THR A 169 37.64 -3.93 -43.13
N TRP A 170 36.35 -4.17 -43.20
CA TRP A 170 35.43 -3.75 -42.15
C TRP A 170 35.09 -4.96 -41.28
N GLN A 171 35.39 -4.87 -39.98
CA GLN A 171 35.12 -5.96 -39.04
C GLN A 171 34.02 -5.57 -38.08
N ARG A 172 33.15 -6.54 -37.73
CA ARG A 172 32.13 -6.31 -36.72
C ARG A 172 32.80 -6.20 -35.35
N GLN A 173 32.52 -5.12 -34.65
CA GLN A 173 33.01 -4.87 -33.31
C GLN A 173 31.82 -4.81 -32.33
N PHE A 174 31.80 -5.73 -31.37
CA PHE A 174 30.66 -5.92 -30.46
C PHE A 174 30.86 -5.27 -29.09
N ASP A 175 32.08 -4.87 -28.71
CA ASP A 175 32.42 -4.12 -27.47
C ASP A 175 31.98 -2.65 -27.56
N THR A 176 30.68 -2.47 -27.78
CA THR A 176 30.04 -1.17 -27.76
C THR A 176 29.66 -0.76 -26.33
N PRO A 177 29.47 0.55 -26.06
CA PRO A 177 29.01 1.03 -24.75
C PRO A 177 27.71 0.34 -24.30
N GLU A 178 26.75 0.17 -25.19
CA GLU A 178 25.45 -0.41 -24.88
C GLU A 178 25.50 -1.92 -24.58
N ASN A 179 26.40 -2.68 -25.21
CA ASN A 179 26.62 -4.09 -24.90
C ASN A 179 27.39 -4.27 -23.59
N THR A 180 28.31 -3.34 -23.31
CA THR A 180 29.03 -3.29 -22.04
C THR A 180 28.05 -3.01 -20.89
N LEU A 181 27.16 -2.03 -21.06
CA LEU A 181 26.11 -1.70 -20.10
C LEU A 181 25.15 -2.88 -19.86
N LEU A 182 24.80 -3.64 -20.92
CA LEU A 182 23.95 -4.83 -20.80
C LEU A 182 24.54 -5.87 -19.83
N LEU A 183 25.82 -6.21 -19.99
CA LEU A 183 26.48 -7.18 -19.10
C LEU A 183 26.77 -6.59 -17.71
N LEU A 184 27.08 -5.29 -17.64
CA LEU A 184 27.30 -4.61 -16.37
C LEU A 184 26.02 -4.60 -15.51
N ALA A 185 24.86 -4.37 -16.12
CA ALA A 185 23.56 -4.47 -15.47
C ALA A 185 23.31 -5.86 -14.87
N ALA A 186 23.62 -6.93 -15.62
CA ALA A 186 23.58 -8.31 -15.09
C ALA A 186 24.51 -8.46 -13.89
N HIS A 187 25.75 -7.96 -13.99
CA HIS A 187 26.72 -8.04 -12.91
C HIS A 187 26.22 -7.34 -11.63
N TRP A 188 25.64 -6.14 -11.75
CA TRP A 188 25.07 -5.42 -10.62
C TRP A 188 23.92 -6.19 -9.96
N LEU A 189 22.98 -6.75 -10.75
CA LEU A 189 21.91 -7.59 -10.22
C LEU A 189 22.43 -8.77 -9.42
N LYS A 190 23.43 -9.48 -9.96
CA LYS A 190 24.08 -10.60 -9.25
C LYS A 190 24.72 -10.13 -7.96
N SER A 191 25.46 -9.03 -7.99
CA SER A 191 26.15 -8.48 -6.83
C SER A 191 25.16 -8.18 -5.70
N ASP A 192 24.06 -7.49 -6.01
CA ASP A 192 23.06 -7.10 -5.02
C ASP A 192 22.28 -8.31 -4.48
N CYS A 193 21.89 -9.28 -5.33
CA CYS A 193 21.26 -10.52 -4.86
C CYS A 193 22.21 -11.33 -3.95
N THR A 194 23.49 -11.40 -4.31
CA THR A 194 24.51 -12.10 -3.50
C THR A 194 24.75 -11.41 -2.16
N LYS A 195 24.77 -10.07 -2.13
CA LYS A 195 24.87 -9.29 -0.89
C LYS A 195 23.68 -9.62 0.04
N ILE A 196 22.46 -9.62 -0.49
CA ILE A 196 21.24 -9.92 0.29
C ILE A 196 21.27 -11.36 0.83
N LEU A 197 21.69 -12.33 0.03
CA LEU A 197 21.82 -13.73 0.44
C LEU A 197 22.89 -13.96 1.52
N ARG A 198 23.96 -13.15 1.53
CA ARG A 198 25.10 -13.28 2.46
C ARG A 198 24.92 -12.51 3.76
N ASN A 199 24.13 -11.44 3.75
CA ASN A 199 23.92 -10.63 4.94
C ASN A 199 23.21 -11.46 6.01
N ASN A 200 23.75 -11.46 7.23
CA ASN A 200 23.07 -11.95 8.42
C ASN A 200 21.95 -10.96 8.76
N LEU A 201 20.86 -11.05 8.02
CA LEU A 201 19.67 -10.26 8.25
C LEU A 201 19.14 -10.61 9.65
N GLN A 202 18.73 -9.60 10.41
CA GLN A 202 18.10 -9.75 11.72
C GLN A 202 16.90 -10.72 11.67
N ASP A 203 16.19 -10.71 10.53
CA ASP A 203 15.21 -11.74 10.16
C ASP A 203 15.75 -12.51 8.94
N PRO A 204 16.04 -13.82 9.06
CA PRO A 204 16.59 -14.60 7.94
C PRO A 204 15.62 -14.63 6.74
N LEU A 205 16.18 -14.83 5.55
CA LEU A 205 15.35 -15.10 4.35
C LEU A 205 14.59 -16.42 4.55
N GLN A 206 13.31 -16.43 4.17
CA GLN A 206 12.55 -17.67 4.09
C GLN A 206 13.06 -18.53 2.92
N SER A 207 12.73 -19.82 2.95
CA SER A 207 13.24 -20.81 1.99
C SER A 207 12.89 -20.45 0.54
N ASP A 208 11.68 -19.97 0.29
CA ASP A 208 11.15 -19.56 -1.03
C ASP A 208 11.81 -18.27 -1.54
N GLU A 209 11.96 -17.26 -0.69
CA GLU A 209 12.67 -16.02 -1.04
C GLU A 209 14.13 -16.30 -1.41
N ARG A 210 14.78 -17.19 -0.63
CA ARG A 210 16.15 -17.61 -0.87
C ARG A 210 16.28 -18.36 -2.19
N GLU A 211 15.37 -19.28 -2.49
CA GLU A 211 15.32 -20.01 -3.75
C GLU A 211 15.18 -19.07 -4.96
N ILE A 212 14.31 -18.06 -4.87
CA ILE A 212 14.13 -17.08 -5.96
C ILE A 212 15.41 -16.27 -6.19
N LEU A 213 16.07 -15.79 -5.14
CA LEU A 213 17.33 -15.06 -5.27
C LEU A 213 18.45 -15.94 -5.85
N LEU A 214 18.53 -17.21 -5.44
CA LEU A 214 19.47 -18.18 -5.99
C LEU A 214 19.21 -18.40 -7.48
N ASN A 215 17.95 -18.60 -7.88
CA ASN A 215 17.57 -18.76 -9.29
C ASN A 215 17.94 -17.53 -10.14
N ILE A 216 17.78 -16.32 -9.61
CA ILE A 216 18.22 -15.08 -10.28
C ILE A 216 19.74 -15.08 -10.46
N VAL A 217 20.50 -15.39 -9.40
CA VAL A 217 21.96 -15.45 -9.43
C VAL A 217 22.45 -16.48 -10.45
N ASP A 218 21.87 -17.67 -10.46
CA ASP A 218 22.22 -18.75 -11.39
C ASP A 218 21.91 -18.40 -12.84
N THR A 219 20.74 -17.79 -13.09
CA THR A 219 20.37 -17.30 -14.42
C THR A 219 21.37 -16.26 -14.92
N ILE A 220 21.76 -15.32 -14.06
CA ILE A 220 22.75 -14.29 -14.42
C ILE A 220 24.13 -14.91 -14.66
N ASN A 221 24.55 -15.89 -13.86
CA ASN A 221 25.79 -16.62 -14.08
C ASN A 221 25.80 -17.29 -15.46
N GLN A 222 24.69 -17.87 -15.88
CA GLN A 222 24.54 -18.45 -17.22
C GLN A 222 24.60 -17.37 -18.30
N ILE A 223 23.92 -16.23 -18.11
CA ILE A 223 23.95 -15.08 -19.05
C ILE A 223 25.38 -14.59 -19.26
N ILE A 224 26.13 -14.38 -18.18
CA ILE A 224 27.51 -13.86 -18.25
C ILE A 224 28.44 -14.90 -18.87
N SER A 225 28.39 -16.16 -18.43
CA SER A 225 29.31 -17.22 -18.89
C SER A 225 29.09 -17.62 -20.34
N ARG A 226 27.83 -17.67 -20.80
CA ARG A 226 27.47 -18.04 -22.18
C ARG A 226 27.41 -16.85 -23.14
N PHE A 227 27.77 -15.64 -22.69
CA PHE A 227 27.76 -14.48 -23.58
C PHE A 227 28.75 -14.67 -24.74
N PRO A 228 28.32 -14.54 -26.01
CA PRO A 228 29.13 -14.99 -27.15
C PRO A 228 30.34 -14.09 -27.47
N PHE A 229 30.39 -12.87 -26.95
CA PHE A 229 31.43 -11.88 -27.29
C PHE A 229 32.37 -11.61 -26.10
N LYS A 230 33.56 -12.21 -26.13
CA LYS A 230 34.58 -12.06 -25.07
C LYS A 230 35.05 -10.63 -24.89
N ASP A 231 35.14 -9.85 -25.96
CA ASP A 231 35.59 -8.45 -25.88
C ASP A 231 34.61 -7.59 -25.06
N VAL A 232 33.30 -7.87 -25.14
CA VAL A 232 32.28 -7.23 -24.30
C VAL A 232 32.47 -7.61 -22.83
N GLN A 233 32.74 -8.88 -22.54
CA GLN A 233 33.03 -9.33 -21.17
C GLN A 233 34.27 -8.62 -20.60
N ASN A 234 35.32 -8.48 -21.41
CA ASN A 234 36.55 -7.79 -21.02
C ASN A 234 36.31 -6.29 -20.76
N SER A 235 35.50 -5.63 -21.59
CA SER A 235 35.10 -4.24 -21.38
C SER A 235 34.27 -4.07 -20.11
N MET A 236 33.32 -4.97 -19.84
CA MET A 236 32.50 -4.94 -18.62
C MET A 236 33.34 -5.08 -17.34
N ARG A 237 34.36 -5.94 -17.33
CA ARG A 237 35.28 -6.13 -16.18
C ARG A 237 35.99 -4.85 -15.73
N LYS A 238 36.14 -3.86 -16.61
CA LYS A 238 36.72 -2.55 -16.25
C LYS A 238 35.84 -1.75 -15.28
N PHE A 239 34.57 -2.10 -15.20
CA PHE A 239 33.54 -1.37 -14.44
C PHE A 239 33.00 -2.16 -13.24
N THR A 240 33.37 -3.43 -13.05
CA THR A 240 32.77 -4.31 -12.03
C THR A 240 33.01 -3.85 -10.59
N HIS A 241 34.11 -3.13 -10.34
CA HIS A 241 34.47 -2.61 -9.02
C HIS A 241 34.14 -1.12 -8.85
N GLU A 242 33.58 -0.49 -9.87
CA GLU A 242 33.21 0.92 -9.84
C GLU A 242 31.87 1.10 -9.10
N LYS A 243 31.74 2.18 -8.34
CA LYS A 243 30.46 2.56 -7.75
C LYS A 243 29.48 2.93 -8.86
N LYS A 244 28.19 2.61 -8.69
CA LYS A 244 27.13 2.87 -9.69
C LYS A 244 27.01 4.34 -10.09
N ASN A 245 27.47 5.27 -9.25
CA ASN A 245 27.46 6.71 -9.48
C ASN A 245 28.85 7.31 -9.78
N SER A 246 29.88 6.48 -10.06
CA SER A 246 31.22 6.99 -10.37
C SER A 246 31.24 7.70 -11.72
N GLU A 247 32.20 8.62 -11.90
CA GLU A 247 32.38 9.39 -13.14
C GLU A 247 32.49 8.47 -14.36
N LYS A 248 33.28 7.39 -14.28
CA LYS A 248 33.43 6.40 -15.35
C LYS A 248 32.11 5.72 -15.74
N ILE A 249 31.24 5.46 -14.76
CA ILE A 249 29.91 4.88 -15.03
C ILE A 249 29.02 5.93 -15.70
N ASN A 250 29.02 7.16 -15.20
CA ASN A 250 28.27 8.27 -15.80
C ASN A 250 28.70 8.55 -17.25
N ASP A 251 30.00 8.45 -17.55
CA ASP A 251 30.52 8.54 -18.92
C ASP A 251 29.98 7.42 -19.82
N LEU A 252 29.96 6.18 -19.32
CA LEU A 252 29.36 5.05 -20.03
C LEU A 252 27.88 5.33 -20.35
N PHE A 253 27.11 5.82 -19.37
CA PHE A 253 25.71 6.21 -19.59
C PHE A 253 25.56 7.33 -20.61
N TYR A 254 26.42 8.35 -20.54
CA TYR A 254 26.40 9.46 -21.48
C TYR A 254 26.65 8.99 -22.91
N HIS A 255 27.64 8.11 -23.11
CA HIS A 255 27.92 7.53 -24.42
C HIS A 255 26.77 6.67 -24.95
N VAL A 256 26.14 5.86 -24.10
CA VAL A 256 24.94 5.08 -24.49
C VAL A 256 23.80 6.02 -24.89
N LYS A 257 23.49 7.02 -24.05
CA LYS A 257 22.43 8.00 -24.32
C LYS A 257 22.66 8.74 -25.64
N LYS A 258 23.88 9.21 -25.88
CA LYS A 258 24.28 9.91 -27.12
C LYS A 258 24.09 9.03 -28.35
N ARG A 259 24.44 7.74 -28.28
CA ARG A 259 24.27 6.80 -29.40
C ARG A 259 22.81 6.48 -29.67
N ILE A 260 21.99 6.40 -28.61
CA ILE A 260 20.53 6.25 -28.73
C ILE A 260 19.93 7.50 -29.39
N SER A 261 20.25 8.71 -28.90
CA SER A 261 19.70 9.96 -29.43
C SER A 261 20.12 10.22 -30.88
N ASN A 262 21.33 9.83 -31.25
CA ASN A 262 21.84 9.96 -32.60
C ASN A 262 21.36 8.84 -33.54
N ASN A 263 20.43 8.00 -33.08
CA ASN A 263 19.87 6.87 -33.82
C ASN A 263 20.95 5.90 -34.38
N SER A 264 22.11 5.84 -33.71
CA SER A 264 23.25 4.99 -34.08
C SER A 264 23.04 3.54 -33.65
N ILE A 265 22.06 3.30 -32.78
CA ILE A 265 21.65 1.98 -32.30
C ILE A 265 20.30 1.63 -32.94
N LYS A 266 20.28 0.66 -33.86
CA LYS A 266 19.06 0.29 -34.59
C LYS A 266 18.07 -0.53 -33.76
N ASN A 267 18.53 -1.15 -32.67
CA ASN A 267 17.69 -1.98 -31.82
C ASN A 267 17.06 -1.10 -30.70
N PRO A 268 15.74 -0.89 -30.69
CA PRO A 268 15.08 -0.04 -29.68
C PRO A 268 15.17 -0.60 -28.25
N GLN A 269 15.49 -1.89 -28.09
CA GLN A 269 15.59 -2.52 -26.78
C GLN A 269 16.73 -1.96 -25.92
N TYR A 270 17.74 -1.33 -26.52
CA TYR A 270 18.76 -0.60 -25.76
C TYR A 270 18.21 0.68 -25.11
N GLY A 271 17.16 1.29 -25.67
CA GLY A 271 16.43 2.37 -25.01
C GLY A 271 15.67 1.88 -23.76
N HIS A 272 15.08 0.68 -23.84
CA HIS A 272 14.50 0.03 -22.67
C HIS A 272 15.54 -0.36 -21.64
N LEU A 273 16.70 -0.87 -22.06
CA LEU A 273 17.83 -1.11 -21.16
C LEU A 273 18.26 0.17 -20.46
N TYR A 274 18.47 1.27 -21.19
CA TYR A 274 18.86 2.55 -20.59
C TYR A 274 17.85 2.99 -19.53
N SER A 275 16.56 2.96 -19.86
CA SER A 275 15.47 3.32 -18.93
C SER A 275 15.42 2.39 -17.71
N TRP A 276 15.61 1.08 -17.93
CA TRP A 276 15.67 0.08 -16.87
C TRP A 276 16.85 0.35 -15.93
N VAL A 277 18.03 0.65 -16.47
CA VAL A 277 19.20 0.90 -15.64
C VAL A 277 19.03 2.20 -14.83
N SER A 278 18.44 3.25 -15.40
CA SER A 278 18.10 4.46 -14.63
C SER A 278 17.19 4.13 -13.43
N LYS A 279 16.12 3.36 -13.66
CA LYS A 279 15.25 2.88 -12.57
C LYS A 279 16.02 2.02 -11.56
N TYR A 280 16.93 1.18 -12.02
CA TYR A 280 17.73 0.28 -11.18
C TYR A 280 18.68 1.04 -10.25
N VAL A 281 19.40 2.03 -10.78
CA VAL A 281 20.37 2.83 -10.00
C VAL A 281 19.65 3.66 -8.94
N GLU A 282 18.45 4.17 -9.24
CA GLU A 282 17.62 4.89 -8.26
C GLU A 282 17.18 4.01 -7.08
N LEU A 283 17.16 2.68 -7.22
CA LEU A 283 16.68 1.76 -6.16
C LEU A 283 17.62 1.60 -4.97
N ASP A 284 18.88 2.01 -5.12
CA ASP A 284 19.91 2.00 -4.09
C ASP A 284 19.79 0.85 -3.05
N PHE A 285 20.06 -0.38 -3.50
CA PHE A 285 20.17 -1.53 -2.61
C PHE A 285 21.37 -1.45 -1.65
N GLU A 286 22.27 -0.47 -1.81
CA GLU A 286 23.45 -0.31 -0.96
C GLU A 286 23.12 0.41 0.36
N GLY A 287 22.01 1.16 0.42
CA GLY A 287 21.52 1.84 1.64
C GLY A 287 20.39 1.13 2.41
N ASN A 288 19.66 0.20 1.78
CA ASN A 288 18.34 -0.26 2.29
C ASN A 288 18.34 -1.51 3.20
N VAL A 289 19.50 -2.13 3.46
CA VAL A 289 19.58 -3.28 4.38
C VAL A 289 19.31 -2.86 5.86
N GLN A 290 19.28 -1.55 6.15
CA GLN A 290 18.99 -0.99 7.47
C GLN A 290 17.85 0.04 7.46
N HIS A 291 16.71 -0.25 6.84
CA HIS A 291 15.51 0.53 7.15
C HIS A 291 15.20 0.43 8.66
N LYS A 292 15.34 1.55 9.38
CA LYS A 292 15.17 1.62 10.84
C LYS A 292 13.71 1.41 11.30
N ARG A 293 12.74 1.39 10.38
CA ARG A 293 11.28 1.36 10.66
C ARG A 293 10.53 0.35 9.77
N LYS A 294 10.97 -0.92 9.80
CA LYS A 294 10.34 -2.02 9.05
C LYS A 294 8.89 -2.25 9.52
N PHE A 295 7.93 -2.29 8.60
CA PHE A 295 6.60 -2.82 8.90
C PHE A 295 6.71 -4.34 9.07
N ILE A 296 6.56 -4.83 10.29
CA ILE A 296 6.56 -6.27 10.60
C ILE A 296 5.14 -6.63 11.00
N ILE A 297 4.57 -7.66 10.38
CA ILE A 297 3.30 -8.25 10.79
C ILE A 297 3.57 -9.16 12.00
N LYS A 298 3.30 -8.65 13.18
CA LYS A 298 3.43 -9.31 14.48
C LYS A 298 2.08 -9.63 15.13
N ASN A 299 1.03 -8.88 14.79
CA ASN A 299 -0.30 -9.05 15.35
C ASN A 299 -1.41 -8.74 14.31
N ILE A 300 -2.68 -8.84 14.70
CA ILE A 300 -3.82 -8.61 13.80
C ILE A 300 -4.01 -7.14 13.41
N GLU A 301 -3.62 -6.19 14.26
CA GLU A 301 -3.73 -4.75 13.98
C GLU A 301 -2.80 -4.38 12.81
N ASP A 302 -1.68 -5.10 12.68
CA ASP A 302 -0.75 -4.97 11.57
C ASP A 302 -1.38 -5.43 10.25
N VAL A 303 -2.19 -6.49 10.32
CA VAL A 303 -2.94 -6.99 9.17
C VAL A 303 -4.08 -6.03 8.82
N ASP A 304 -4.79 -5.49 9.81
CA ASP A 304 -5.84 -4.47 9.61
C ASP A 304 -5.28 -3.22 8.91
N ALA A 305 -4.21 -2.63 9.44
CA ALA A 305 -3.58 -1.45 8.85
C ALA A 305 -3.05 -1.72 7.42
N LEU A 306 -2.48 -2.91 7.18
CA LEU A 306 -2.03 -3.29 5.84
C LEU A 306 -3.19 -3.50 4.87
N TYR A 307 -4.32 -4.01 5.36
CA TYR A 307 -5.54 -4.17 4.58
C TYR A 307 -6.16 -2.82 4.21
N GLU A 308 -6.13 -1.86 5.13
CA GLU A 308 -6.57 -0.50 4.86
C GLU A 308 -5.75 0.15 3.73
N VAL A 309 -4.42 0.02 3.78
CA VAL A 309 -3.55 0.53 2.73
C VAL A 309 -3.75 -0.21 1.41
N PHE A 310 -4.00 -1.52 1.46
CA PHE A 310 -4.27 -2.34 0.27
C PHE A 310 -5.51 -1.84 -0.50
N ILE A 311 -6.64 -1.68 0.18
CA ILE A 311 -7.89 -1.21 -0.44
C ILE A 311 -7.69 0.19 -1.03
N PHE A 312 -7.05 1.10 -0.27
CA PHE A 312 -6.79 2.46 -0.72
C PHE A 312 -6.01 2.49 -2.04
N LEU A 313 -4.96 1.67 -2.16
CA LEU A 313 -4.14 1.59 -3.35
C LEU A 313 -4.82 0.84 -4.50
N GLU A 314 -5.64 -0.18 -4.23
CA GLU A 314 -6.44 -0.82 -5.29
C GLU A 314 -7.45 0.16 -5.88
N PHE A 315 -8.06 1.03 -5.06
CA PHE A 315 -8.95 2.08 -5.58
C PHE A 315 -8.19 3.08 -6.46
N PHE A 316 -7.01 3.55 -6.03
CA PHE A 316 -6.16 4.40 -6.86
C PHE A 316 -5.78 3.73 -8.19
N ASN A 317 -5.37 2.47 -8.12
CA ASN A 317 -4.96 1.68 -9.27
C ASN A 317 -6.14 1.46 -10.25
N TYR A 318 -7.34 1.23 -9.73
CA TYR A 318 -8.57 1.13 -10.51
C TYR A 318 -8.91 2.45 -11.22
N LEU A 319 -8.83 3.59 -10.53
CA LEU A 319 -9.03 4.91 -11.13
C LEU A 319 -8.06 5.16 -12.29
N LYS A 320 -6.78 4.87 -12.08
CA LYS A 320 -5.71 5.08 -13.07
C LYS A 320 -5.81 4.16 -14.28
N ASN A 321 -5.99 2.85 -14.06
CA ASN A 321 -5.84 1.85 -15.11
C ASN A 321 -7.15 1.37 -15.72
N VAL A 322 -8.24 1.35 -14.94
CA VAL A 322 -9.56 0.89 -15.41
C VAL A 322 -10.39 2.08 -15.87
N ARG A 323 -10.60 3.08 -14.99
CA ARG A 323 -11.36 4.29 -15.35
C ARG A 323 -10.58 5.27 -16.21
N LYS A 324 -9.25 5.20 -16.18
CA LYS A 324 -8.34 6.13 -16.91
C LYS A 324 -8.65 7.59 -16.59
N THR A 325 -9.10 7.86 -15.37
CA THR A 325 -9.41 9.22 -14.90
C THR A 325 -8.13 9.94 -14.52
N LYS A 326 -8.12 11.27 -14.64
CA LYS A 326 -7.05 12.07 -14.03
C LYS A 326 -7.11 11.88 -12.52
N CYS A 327 -6.07 11.30 -11.94
CA CYS A 327 -5.96 11.10 -10.51
C CYS A 327 -4.52 11.26 -10.04
N VAL A 328 -4.34 11.79 -8.82
CA VAL A 328 -3.05 11.96 -8.17
C VAL A 328 -3.11 11.48 -6.73
N LEU A 329 -2.06 10.80 -6.29
CA LEU A 329 -1.86 10.42 -4.90
C LEU A 329 -1.03 11.50 -4.21
N GLN A 330 -1.52 12.04 -3.09
CA GLN A 330 -0.86 13.12 -2.34
C GLN A 330 -0.78 12.79 -0.85
N LYS A 331 0.34 13.17 -0.21
CA LYS A 331 0.47 13.13 1.25
C LYS A 331 -0.42 14.20 1.89
N HIS A 332 -1.16 13.83 2.93
CA HIS A 332 -2.01 14.69 3.72
C HIS A 332 -1.59 14.60 5.19
N GLY A 333 -1.15 15.69 5.80
CA GLY A 333 -0.58 15.64 7.15
C GLY A 333 0.69 14.80 7.23
N ARG A 334 1.00 14.31 8.44
CA ARG A 334 2.30 13.67 8.72
C ARG A 334 2.40 12.26 8.16
N THR A 335 1.33 11.48 8.20
CA THR A 335 1.31 10.05 7.80
C THR A 335 0.06 9.63 7.03
N LYS A 336 -0.82 10.57 6.68
CA LYS A 336 -2.05 10.28 5.96
C LYS A 336 -1.90 10.58 4.48
N TYR A 337 -2.79 10.01 3.68
CA TYR A 337 -2.74 10.12 2.23
C TYR A 337 -4.13 10.43 1.70
N LYS A 338 -4.18 11.10 0.55
CA LYS A 338 -5.42 11.32 -0.20
C LYS A 338 -5.22 11.04 -1.69
N ILE A 339 -6.27 10.55 -2.32
CA ILE A 339 -6.38 10.48 -3.77
C ILE A 339 -7.24 11.65 -4.21
N ILE A 340 -6.72 12.50 -5.10
CA ILE A 340 -7.50 13.52 -5.78
C ILE A 340 -7.79 13.00 -7.17
N PHE A 341 -9.06 12.98 -7.58
CA PHE A 341 -9.47 12.45 -8.87
C PHE A 341 -10.65 13.20 -9.47
N GLU A 342 -10.85 13.02 -10.78
CA GLU A 342 -11.87 13.75 -11.53
C GLU A 342 -13.06 12.84 -11.89
N ILE A 343 -14.27 13.32 -11.62
CA ILE A 343 -15.53 12.75 -12.10
C ILE A 343 -16.23 13.81 -12.95
N ASN A 344 -16.35 13.59 -14.27
CA ASN A 344 -17.04 14.52 -15.19
C ASN A 344 -16.58 15.99 -15.05
N GLY A 345 -15.27 16.26 -15.03
CA GLY A 345 -14.73 17.62 -14.82
C GLY A 345 -14.67 18.08 -13.37
N LYS A 346 -15.20 17.31 -12.41
CA LYS A 346 -15.32 17.70 -11.00
C LYS A 346 -14.28 17.00 -10.15
N GLN A 347 -13.55 17.78 -9.35
CA GLN A 347 -12.52 17.26 -8.46
C GLN A 347 -13.13 16.68 -7.18
N VAL A 348 -12.77 15.45 -6.85
CA VAL A 348 -13.21 14.69 -5.66
C VAL A 348 -11.98 14.25 -4.89
N GLU A 349 -12.05 14.24 -3.56
CA GLU A 349 -10.96 13.82 -2.68
C GLU A 349 -11.35 12.58 -1.88
N PHE A 350 -10.52 11.53 -1.94
CA PHE A 350 -10.66 10.29 -1.16
C PHE A 350 -9.53 10.21 -0.13
N PHE A 351 -9.85 10.40 1.14
CA PHE A 351 -8.90 10.45 2.25
C PHE A 351 -8.74 9.11 2.94
N HIS A 352 -7.52 8.79 3.37
CA HIS A 352 -7.18 7.68 4.27
C HIS A 352 -6.94 8.19 5.69
N GLY A 353 -7.77 7.74 6.65
CA GLY A 353 -7.63 8.01 8.08
C GLY A 353 -7.78 9.49 8.49
N LYS A 354 -8.57 10.29 7.77
CA LYS A 354 -8.77 11.71 8.12
C LYS A 354 -9.51 11.83 9.45
N GLU A 355 -9.00 12.70 10.33
CA GLU A 355 -9.59 13.00 11.63
C GLU A 355 -10.57 14.17 11.52
N TYR A 356 -11.71 14.04 12.18
CA TYR A 356 -12.73 15.08 12.32
C TYR A 356 -12.99 15.30 13.80
N SER A 357 -12.65 16.49 14.29
CA SER A 357 -12.79 16.82 15.71
C SER A 357 -14.19 17.34 16.05
N VAL A 358 -14.65 17.07 17.27
CA VAL A 358 -15.91 17.62 17.82
C VAL A 358 -15.93 19.13 17.71
N GLY A 359 -17.06 19.69 17.26
CA GLY A 359 -17.26 21.13 17.12
C GLY A 359 -16.67 21.70 15.83
N SER A 360 -16.08 20.87 14.97
CA SER A 360 -15.79 21.25 13.60
C SER A 360 -17.07 21.28 12.76
N LYS A 361 -17.05 21.98 11.61
CA LYS A 361 -18.16 22.05 10.66
C LYS A 361 -18.71 20.67 10.24
N ASN A 362 -17.89 19.62 10.36
CA ASN A 362 -18.19 18.30 9.82
C ASN A 362 -18.40 17.21 10.89
N ALA A 363 -18.18 17.48 12.18
CA ALA A 363 -18.40 16.50 13.26
C ALA A 363 -18.96 17.17 14.52
N TRP A 364 -20.16 16.76 14.93
CA TRP A 364 -20.93 17.48 15.95
C TRP A 364 -20.94 16.82 17.33
N ALA A 365 -20.91 15.49 17.43
CA ALA A 365 -21.04 14.79 18.71
C ALA A 365 -19.73 14.22 19.25
N LEU A 366 -18.91 13.62 18.38
CA LEU A 366 -17.72 12.85 18.75
C LEU A 366 -16.58 13.07 17.76
N ASP A 367 -15.35 12.91 18.23
CA ASP A 367 -14.20 12.84 17.33
C ASP A 367 -14.38 11.58 16.46
N ALA A 368 -14.14 11.71 15.16
CA ALA A 368 -14.33 10.64 14.20
C ALA A 368 -13.12 10.50 13.29
N THR A 369 -12.67 9.26 13.11
CA THR A 369 -11.57 8.89 12.22
C THR A 369 -12.00 7.64 11.44
N PRO A 370 -12.86 7.79 10.41
CA PRO A 370 -13.18 6.66 9.54
C PRO A 370 -11.92 6.23 8.75
N ASP A 371 -11.81 4.95 8.41
CA ASP A 371 -10.68 4.43 7.63
C ASP A 371 -10.56 5.18 6.30
N TYR A 372 -11.71 5.47 5.66
CA TYR A 372 -11.80 6.37 4.51
C TYR A 372 -12.96 7.33 4.56
N SER A 373 -12.75 8.52 4.01
CA SER A 373 -13.81 9.51 3.78
C SER A 373 -13.67 10.15 2.41
N VAL A 374 -14.80 10.44 1.78
CA VAL A 374 -14.86 11.03 0.45
C VAL A 374 -15.47 12.43 0.56
N GLU A 375 -14.78 13.41 0.00
CA GLU A 375 -15.22 14.81 0.05
C GLU A 375 -15.39 15.40 -1.35
N TYR A 376 -16.45 16.18 -1.49
CA TYR A 376 -16.74 16.99 -2.67
C TYR A 376 -17.25 18.38 -2.22
N LYS A 377 -16.68 19.47 -2.74
CA LYS A 377 -17.01 20.85 -2.33
C LYS A 377 -17.02 21.06 -0.80
N SER A 378 -16.05 20.47 -0.11
CA SER A 378 -15.91 20.52 1.36
C SER A 378 -17.05 19.85 2.15
N GLN A 379 -17.90 19.05 1.50
CA GLN A 379 -18.90 18.20 2.14
C GLN A 379 -18.44 16.73 2.08
N ILE A 380 -18.60 16.02 3.19
CA ILE A 380 -18.36 14.56 3.24
C ILE A 380 -19.56 13.86 2.59
N ILE A 381 -19.31 13.11 1.52
CA ILE A 381 -20.35 12.48 0.71
C ILE A 381 -20.47 10.97 0.92
N ALA A 382 -19.41 10.34 1.42
CA ALA A 382 -19.37 8.92 1.76
C ALA A 382 -18.27 8.63 2.79
N VAL A 383 -18.48 7.61 3.61
CA VAL A 383 -17.45 7.04 4.49
C VAL A 383 -17.34 5.54 4.27
N PHE A 384 -16.13 5.01 4.43
CA PHE A 384 -15.88 3.58 4.28
C PHE A 384 -15.00 3.09 5.43
N ASP A 385 -15.27 1.89 5.91
CA ASP A 385 -14.50 1.22 6.97
C ASP A 385 -14.04 -0.15 6.46
N ALA A 386 -12.74 -0.41 6.53
CA ALA A 386 -12.15 -1.70 6.20
C ALA A 386 -12.03 -2.55 7.45
N LYS A 387 -12.38 -3.84 7.35
CA LYS A 387 -12.22 -4.79 8.45
C LYS A 387 -11.71 -6.11 7.89
N ASN A 388 -10.61 -6.62 8.44
CA ASN A 388 -10.04 -7.90 7.98
C ASN A 388 -10.77 -9.15 8.54
N TYR A 389 -11.92 -8.97 9.19
CA TYR A 389 -12.80 -10.04 9.70
C TYR A 389 -14.25 -9.59 9.75
N GLN A 390 -15.20 -10.52 9.60
CA GLN A 390 -16.60 -10.26 9.95
C GLN A 390 -16.86 -10.65 11.41
N LYS A 391 -17.25 -9.68 12.25
CA LYS A 391 -17.75 -9.97 13.60
C LYS A 391 -19.26 -10.10 13.52
N TYR A 392 -19.81 -11.26 13.86
CA TYR A 392 -21.23 -11.37 14.22
C TYR A 392 -21.39 -10.67 15.58
N ALA A 393 -21.78 -9.40 15.58
CA ALA A 393 -22.26 -8.76 16.79
C ALA A 393 -23.57 -9.47 17.19
N SER A 394 -23.78 -9.67 18.49
CA SER A 394 -25.13 -9.96 19.00
C SER A 394 -26.04 -8.83 18.52
N GLU A 395 -27.14 -9.20 17.87
CA GLU A 395 -28.07 -8.29 17.19
C GLU A 395 -28.61 -7.22 18.15
N LYS A 396 -27.89 -6.13 18.35
CA LYS A 396 -28.51 -4.86 18.75
C LYS A 396 -29.04 -4.26 17.47
N ASN A 397 -30.36 -4.05 17.40
CA ASN A 397 -31.02 -3.53 16.21
C ASN A 397 -30.33 -2.22 15.75
N PRO A 398 -29.61 -2.23 14.60
CA PRO A 398 -28.83 -1.08 14.15
C PRO A 398 -29.71 0.16 13.92
N ALA A 399 -30.99 -0.05 13.59
CA ALA A 399 -31.98 1.00 13.46
C ALA A 399 -32.25 1.72 14.80
N LYS A 400 -32.23 1.02 15.93
CA LYS A 400 -32.44 1.64 17.25
C LYS A 400 -31.24 2.50 17.69
N ILE A 401 -30.02 2.07 17.40
CA ILE A 401 -28.81 2.85 17.70
C ILE A 401 -28.78 4.10 16.82
N LEU A 402 -29.11 3.92 15.53
CA LEU A 402 -29.15 5.00 14.58
C LEU A 402 -30.30 5.98 14.86
N ASP A 403 -31.49 5.51 15.22
CA ASP A 403 -32.59 6.34 15.70
C ASP A 403 -32.16 7.15 16.92
N SER A 404 -31.51 6.54 17.92
CA SER A 404 -31.01 7.28 19.08
C SER A 404 -30.01 8.38 18.67
N MET A 405 -29.12 8.13 17.71
CA MET A 405 -28.15 9.13 17.24
C MET A 405 -28.77 10.19 16.31
N ILE A 406 -29.76 9.83 15.48
CA ILE A 406 -30.52 10.76 14.64
C ILE A 406 -31.45 11.63 15.50
N HIS A 407 -32.07 11.07 16.54
CA HIS A 407 -32.83 11.85 17.52
C HIS A 407 -31.93 12.85 18.25
N LEU A 408 -30.68 12.48 18.55
CA LEU A 408 -29.68 13.42 19.06
C LEU A 408 -29.26 14.46 18.01
N ASN A 409 -29.12 14.10 16.73
CA ASN A 409 -28.84 15.04 15.63
C ASN A 409 -30.01 16.01 15.41
N LYS A 410 -31.26 15.54 15.50
CA LYS A 410 -32.46 16.38 15.44
C LYS A 410 -32.57 17.26 16.67
N ALA A 411 -32.23 16.75 17.86
CA ALA A 411 -32.13 17.56 19.07
C ALA A 411 -31.01 18.61 18.96
N HIS A 412 -29.86 18.28 18.36
CA HIS A 412 -28.71 19.16 18.18
C HIS A 412 -28.92 20.21 17.08
N ARG A 413 -29.52 19.86 15.93
CA ARG A 413 -29.95 20.82 14.91
C ARG A 413 -31.13 21.65 15.36
N ASN A 414 -32.03 21.07 16.13
CA ASN A 414 -33.04 21.86 16.80
C ASN A 414 -32.33 22.84 17.73
N LEU A 415 -31.33 22.43 18.52
CA LEU A 415 -30.46 23.29 19.35
C LEU A 415 -29.66 24.33 18.55
N GLU A 416 -29.13 24.05 17.37
CA GLU A 416 -28.43 25.03 16.52
C GLU A 416 -29.41 26.00 15.85
N SER A 417 -30.59 25.52 15.42
CA SER A 417 -31.69 26.37 14.93
C SER A 417 -32.37 27.16 16.05
N PHE A 418 -32.34 26.63 17.27
CA PHE A 418 -32.72 27.28 18.52
C PHE A 418 -31.68 28.37 18.81
N ASN A 419 -30.39 28.04 18.86
CA ASN A 419 -29.30 29.01 19.06
C ASN A 419 -29.21 30.11 17.98
N SER A 420 -29.63 29.82 16.75
CA SER A 420 -29.68 30.80 15.65
C SER A 420 -30.96 31.64 15.62
N LYS A 421 -32.03 31.27 16.33
CA LYS A 421 -33.32 31.98 16.27
C LYS A 421 -33.85 32.45 17.64
N TYR A 422 -33.43 31.83 18.73
CA TYR A 422 -33.68 32.10 20.15
C TYR A 422 -32.61 31.40 21.02
N PRO A 423 -31.55 32.09 21.45
CA PRO A 423 -30.34 31.44 21.95
C PRO A 423 -30.38 31.02 23.41
N GLU A 424 -31.42 30.29 23.87
CA GLU A 424 -31.30 29.18 24.84
C GLU A 424 -32.61 28.79 25.56
N THR A 425 -32.63 27.50 25.90
CA THR A 425 -33.30 26.78 26.98
C THR A 425 -34.80 26.36 26.93
N PRO A 426 -35.13 25.18 27.52
CA PRO A 426 -36.50 24.72 27.74
C PRO A 426 -37.29 25.80 28.47
N LYS A 427 -38.54 26.03 28.04
CA LYS A 427 -39.42 27.12 28.53
C LYS A 427 -39.36 27.35 30.04
N ASP A 428 -39.22 26.29 30.84
CA ASP A 428 -39.23 26.36 32.30
C ASP A 428 -37.95 26.99 32.89
N ILE A 429 -36.79 26.79 32.26
CA ILE A 429 -35.49 27.36 32.71
C ILE A 429 -35.40 28.84 32.30
N VAL A 430 -35.95 29.20 31.14
CA VAL A 430 -36.00 30.58 30.66
C VAL A 430 -36.90 31.43 31.57
N GLU A 431 -38.04 30.89 32.01
CA GLU A 431 -38.93 31.60 32.94
C GLU A 431 -38.28 31.81 34.33
N GLU A 432 -37.48 30.86 34.81
CA GLU A 432 -36.76 30.97 36.08
C GLU A 432 -35.56 31.94 35.99
N TYR A 433 -34.79 31.89 34.90
CA TYR A 433 -33.70 32.84 34.63
C TYR A 433 -34.24 34.27 34.45
N LEU A 434 -35.33 34.47 33.71
CA LEU A 434 -35.93 35.79 33.51
C LEU A 434 -36.49 36.39 34.81
N LYS A 435 -37.04 35.56 35.71
CA LYS A 435 -37.39 36.00 37.08
C LYS A 435 -36.15 36.43 37.86
N LEU A 436 -35.07 35.65 37.81
CA LEU A 436 -33.83 35.96 38.51
C LEU A 436 -33.14 37.22 37.98
N VAL A 437 -33.17 37.47 36.67
CA VAL A 437 -32.63 38.70 36.04
C VAL A 437 -33.42 39.95 36.45
N GLN A 438 -34.74 39.84 36.62
CA GLN A 438 -35.57 40.96 37.10
C GLN A 438 -35.28 41.32 38.57
N ASP A 439 -34.83 40.35 39.36
CA ASP A 439 -34.57 40.53 40.80
C ASP A 439 -33.09 40.82 41.12
N ASN A 440 -32.13 40.19 40.45
CA ASN A 440 -30.69 40.35 40.67
C ASN A 440 -29.84 39.72 39.54
N GLU A 441 -29.20 40.56 38.72
CA GLU A 441 -28.36 40.14 37.58
C GLU A 441 -27.17 39.25 37.98
N GLU A 442 -26.59 39.44 39.17
CA GLU A 442 -25.42 38.69 39.64
C GLU A 442 -25.79 37.23 39.96
N LYS A 443 -26.98 37.01 40.52
CA LYS A 443 -27.53 35.65 40.75
C LYS A 443 -27.92 34.93 39.48
N ALA A 444 -28.37 35.68 38.47
CA ALA A 444 -28.67 35.11 37.16
C ALA A 444 -27.38 34.61 36.48
N GLU A 445 -26.29 35.36 36.59
CA GLU A 445 -24.98 34.97 36.06
C GLU A 445 -24.41 33.72 36.77
N GLU A 446 -24.52 33.63 38.11
CA GLU A 446 -24.14 32.43 38.87
C GLU A 446 -24.96 31.20 38.44
N PHE A 447 -26.27 31.35 38.24
CA PHE A 447 -27.15 30.28 37.78
C PHE A 447 -26.77 29.77 36.38
N ARG A 448 -26.38 30.67 35.47
CA ARG A 448 -25.90 30.28 34.12
C ARG A 448 -24.62 29.45 34.21
N GLN A 449 -23.65 29.90 34.99
CA GLN A 449 -22.37 29.22 35.15
C GLN A 449 -22.52 27.84 35.80
N GLU A 450 -23.43 27.71 36.78
CA GLU A 450 -23.74 26.43 37.42
C GLU A 450 -24.32 25.41 36.41
N LYS A 451 -25.22 25.85 35.53
CA LYS A 451 -25.83 24.99 34.50
C LYS A 451 -24.86 24.59 33.40
N GLU A 452 -23.97 25.50 32.99
CA GLU A 452 -22.89 25.18 32.05
C GLU A 452 -21.92 24.15 32.63
N GLU A 453 -21.57 24.27 33.90
CA GLU A 453 -20.67 23.34 34.56
C GLU A 453 -21.34 21.97 34.80
N GLN A 454 -22.65 21.94 35.08
CA GLN A 454 -23.44 20.72 35.17
C GLN A 454 -23.48 19.98 33.82
N ALA A 455 -23.71 20.68 32.71
CA ALA A 455 -23.67 20.11 31.36
C ALA A 455 -22.26 19.57 31.00
N ARG A 456 -21.20 20.25 31.42
CA ARG A 456 -19.81 19.76 31.25
C ARG A 456 -19.53 18.51 32.07
N LYS A 457 -20.05 18.41 33.31
CA LYS A 457 -19.91 17.23 34.18
C LYS A 457 -20.69 16.04 33.65
N GLU A 458 -21.90 16.25 33.13
CA GLU A 458 -22.70 15.20 32.49
C GLU A 458 -22.07 14.69 31.19
N ASN A 459 -21.49 15.57 30.37
CA ASN A 459 -20.72 15.18 29.19
C ASN A 459 -19.43 14.42 29.54
N ARG A 460 -18.74 14.78 30.64
CA ARG A 460 -17.58 14.01 31.14
C ARG A 460 -18.00 12.63 31.63
N LYS A 461 -19.10 12.53 32.37
CA LYS A 461 -19.67 11.26 32.85
C LYS A 461 -20.10 10.36 31.69
N PHE A 462 -20.71 10.93 30.65
CA PHE A 462 -21.05 10.21 29.42
C PHE A 462 -19.79 9.72 28.67
N LYS A 463 -18.70 10.50 28.67
CA LYS A 463 -17.40 10.10 28.10
C LYS A 463 -16.72 8.97 28.87
N GLU A 464 -16.94 8.90 30.19
CA GLU A 464 -16.49 7.81 31.07
C GLU A 464 -17.37 6.55 30.93
N ASP A 465 -18.69 6.72 30.79
CA ASP A 465 -19.64 5.63 30.58
C ASP A 465 -19.54 5.06 29.15
N SER A 466 -19.26 5.89 28.14
CA SER A 466 -18.97 5.44 26.77
C SER A 466 -17.65 4.70 26.66
N LYS A 467 -16.69 4.96 27.56
CA LYS A 467 -15.45 4.16 27.67
C LYS A 467 -15.70 2.78 28.28
N LYS A 468 -16.74 2.63 29.12
CA LYS A 468 -17.13 1.36 29.75
C LYS A 468 -17.95 0.45 28.82
N ASP A 469 -18.71 1.01 27.88
CA ASP A 469 -19.60 0.25 26.97
C ASP A 469 -18.93 -0.17 25.64
N ASN A 470 -17.65 -0.56 25.73
CA ASN A 470 -16.80 -0.83 24.59
C ASN A 470 -17.04 -2.23 24.00
N LYS A 471 -18.04 -2.37 23.13
CA LYS A 471 -18.15 -3.43 22.10
C LYS A 471 -19.22 -3.10 21.06
N ARG A 472 -19.09 -1.97 20.36
CA ARG A 472 -19.82 -1.75 19.09
C ARG A 472 -19.22 -2.66 18.01
N GLY A 473 -20.05 -3.34 17.23
CA GLY A 473 -19.59 -4.09 16.06
C GLY A 473 -19.29 -3.15 14.88
N PRO A 474 -18.76 -3.66 13.76
CA PRO A 474 -18.44 -2.85 12.58
C PRO A 474 -19.65 -2.07 12.04
N LYS A 475 -20.85 -2.66 12.05
CA LYS A 475 -22.09 -2.00 11.62
C LYS A 475 -22.45 -0.82 12.52
N GLU A 476 -22.31 -0.97 13.83
CA GLU A 476 -22.59 0.10 14.79
C GLU A 476 -21.55 1.22 14.71
N GLN A 477 -20.30 0.90 14.41
CA GLN A 477 -19.23 1.87 14.22
C GLN A 477 -19.49 2.75 12.99
N ILE A 478 -19.79 2.15 11.82
CA ILE A 478 -20.03 2.93 10.62
C ILE A 478 -21.32 3.76 10.72
N LEU A 479 -22.39 3.22 11.33
CA LEU A 479 -23.61 4.00 11.59
C LEU A 479 -23.36 5.18 12.51
N SER A 480 -22.46 5.03 13.49
CA SER A 480 -22.00 6.13 14.33
C SER A 480 -21.31 7.22 13.50
N TYR A 481 -20.51 6.86 12.51
CA TYR A 481 -19.91 7.84 11.59
C TYR A 481 -20.96 8.53 10.73
N LEU A 482 -21.92 7.79 10.14
CA LEU A 482 -22.98 8.39 9.32
C LEU A 482 -23.77 9.44 10.09
N ALA A 483 -24.15 9.13 11.33
CA ALA A 483 -24.87 10.07 12.17
C ALA A 483 -24.00 11.26 12.61
N ASN A 484 -22.76 11.01 13.05
CA ASN A 484 -21.86 12.04 13.58
C ASN A 484 -21.32 13.00 12.51
N LEU A 485 -21.15 12.52 11.27
CA LEU A 485 -20.60 13.29 10.15
C LEU A 485 -21.67 13.81 9.19
N ASP A 486 -22.95 13.55 9.47
CA ASP A 486 -24.08 13.84 8.58
C ASP A 486 -23.92 13.29 7.14
N VAL A 487 -23.47 12.04 7.06
CA VAL A 487 -23.18 11.38 5.78
C VAL A 487 -24.28 10.37 5.46
N LYS A 488 -24.80 10.41 4.23
CA LYS A 488 -25.93 9.55 3.80
C LYS A 488 -25.52 8.14 3.37
N TYR A 489 -24.22 7.87 3.21
CA TYR A 489 -23.71 6.60 2.72
C TYR A 489 -22.51 6.10 3.53
N GLY A 490 -22.57 4.83 3.94
CA GLY A 490 -21.47 4.09 4.55
C GLY A 490 -21.19 2.79 3.81
N GLY A 491 -19.91 2.45 3.57
CA GLY A 491 -19.50 1.15 3.07
C GLY A 491 -18.62 0.38 4.05
N LEU A 492 -18.95 -0.87 4.36
CA LEU A 492 -18.07 -1.78 5.08
C LEU A 492 -17.37 -2.71 4.10
N ILE A 493 -16.04 -2.78 4.13
CA ILE A 493 -15.24 -3.60 3.22
C ILE A 493 -14.64 -4.76 4.01
N PHE A 494 -15.06 -5.98 3.68
CA PHE A 494 -14.56 -7.21 4.30
C PHE A 494 -13.83 -8.10 3.29
N PRO A 495 -12.94 -8.99 3.77
CA PRO A 495 -12.45 -10.07 2.95
C PRO A 495 -13.56 -11.04 2.55
N ARG A 496 -13.34 -11.72 1.42
CA ARG A 496 -14.30 -12.69 0.87
C ARG A 496 -14.31 -14.02 1.63
N TYR A 497 -13.16 -14.46 2.12
CA TYR A 497 -13.00 -15.76 2.76
C TYR A 497 -13.05 -15.61 4.29
N ASP A 498 -14.25 -15.67 4.87
CA ASP A 498 -14.35 -15.99 6.29
C ASP A 498 -13.94 -17.46 6.49
N VAL A 499 -13.08 -17.70 7.48
CA VAL A 499 -12.41 -18.98 7.82
C VAL A 499 -13.39 -20.12 8.15
N GLU A 500 -14.71 -19.88 8.18
CA GLU A 500 -15.70 -20.85 8.69
C GLU A 500 -16.93 -21.12 7.82
N ARG A 501 -17.07 -20.63 6.59
CA ARG A 501 -18.28 -20.98 5.81
C ARG A 501 -17.99 -21.44 4.38
N LYS A 502 -18.48 -22.66 4.13
CA LYS A 502 -18.81 -23.24 2.83
C LYS A 502 -19.15 -22.15 1.83
N GLU A 503 -18.42 -22.17 0.72
CA GLU A 503 -18.78 -21.65 -0.60
C GLU A 503 -20.16 -20.95 -0.65
N SER A 504 -20.25 -19.71 -0.18
CA SER A 504 -21.33 -18.84 -0.61
C SER A 504 -20.97 -18.41 -2.02
N THR A 505 -21.55 -19.11 -2.99
CA THR A 505 -21.40 -18.90 -4.44
C THR A 505 -22.04 -17.59 -4.92
N THR A 506 -22.62 -16.79 -4.02
CA THR A 506 -23.27 -15.53 -4.34
C THR A 506 -22.44 -14.32 -3.92
N LEU A 507 -21.97 -13.59 -4.95
CA LEU A 507 -21.31 -12.28 -4.98
C LEU A 507 -22.17 -11.11 -4.40
N GLN A 508 -22.97 -11.36 -3.37
CA GLN A 508 -23.99 -10.39 -2.97
C GLN A 508 -23.39 -9.27 -2.11
N HIS A 509 -23.23 -8.10 -2.74
CA HIS A 509 -23.23 -6.82 -2.04
C HIS A 509 -24.56 -6.71 -1.28
N GLU A 510 -24.48 -6.55 0.04
CA GLU A 510 -25.67 -6.37 0.87
C GLU A 510 -25.89 -4.90 1.13
N THR A 511 -27.00 -4.34 0.65
CA THR A 511 -27.41 -2.96 0.94
C THR A 511 -28.51 -2.96 2.00
N THR A 512 -28.28 -2.21 3.08
CA THR A 512 -29.27 -1.95 4.13
C THR A 512 -29.64 -0.49 4.11
N ASN A 513 -30.94 -0.18 3.97
CA ASN A 513 -31.45 1.18 4.07
C ASN A 513 -32.04 1.42 5.47
N ILE A 514 -31.59 2.47 6.16
CA ILE A 514 -32.08 2.84 7.49
C ILE A 514 -32.28 4.35 7.52
N ASN A 515 -33.52 4.85 7.62
CA ASN A 515 -33.85 6.28 7.79
C ASN A 515 -33.10 7.22 6.83
N ASN A 516 -33.14 6.93 5.53
CA ASN A 516 -32.43 7.66 4.44
C ASN A 516 -30.90 7.50 4.41
N LEU A 517 -30.35 6.64 5.28
CA LEU A 517 -28.95 6.22 5.24
C LEU A 517 -28.83 4.90 4.51
N VAL A 518 -27.81 4.82 3.66
CA VAL A 518 -27.47 3.62 2.88
C VAL A 518 -26.21 3.03 3.48
N LEU A 519 -26.29 1.79 3.96
CA LEU A 519 -25.15 1.01 4.40
C LEU A 519 -24.93 -0.15 3.43
N GLU A 520 -23.76 -0.20 2.79
CA GLU A 520 -23.40 -1.29 1.88
C GLU A 520 -22.30 -2.15 2.47
N THR A 521 -22.40 -3.47 2.30
CA THR A 521 -21.34 -4.42 2.61
C THR A 521 -20.66 -4.85 1.32
N LEU A 522 -19.37 -4.52 1.20
CA LEU A 522 -18.50 -4.77 0.06
C LEU A 522 -17.54 -5.94 0.39
N ARG A 523 -17.15 -6.71 -0.62
CA ARG A 523 -16.24 -7.85 -0.48
C ARG A 523 -15.00 -7.68 -1.34
N LEU A 524 -13.81 -7.82 -0.76
CA LEU A 524 -12.56 -7.67 -1.49
C LEU A 524 -11.59 -8.81 -1.17
N ASP A 525 -11.23 -9.57 -2.20
CA ASP A 525 -10.46 -10.82 -2.08
C ASP A 525 -8.94 -10.58 -2.10
N TYR A 526 -8.21 -11.40 -1.36
CA TYR A 526 -6.74 -11.47 -1.32
C TYR A 526 -6.16 -12.49 -2.32
N HIS A 527 -6.94 -13.50 -2.74
CA HIS A 527 -6.43 -14.71 -3.38
C HIS A 527 -6.35 -14.60 -4.92
N PRO A 528 -5.21 -14.94 -5.57
CA PRO A 528 -4.94 -14.65 -6.98
C PRO A 528 -5.92 -15.22 -8.02
N LYS A 529 -6.59 -16.35 -7.75
CA LYS A 529 -7.38 -17.10 -8.74
C LYS A 529 -8.78 -16.53 -9.00
N GLU A 530 -9.40 -15.87 -8.01
CA GLU A 530 -10.76 -15.31 -8.13
C GLU A 530 -10.77 -13.76 -8.03
N MET A 531 -9.57 -13.16 -7.91
CA MET A 531 -9.35 -11.78 -7.49
C MET A 531 -9.88 -10.71 -8.45
N ILE A 532 -9.80 -10.93 -9.77
CA ILE A 532 -9.92 -9.82 -10.73
C ILE A 532 -11.34 -9.27 -10.74
N ARG A 533 -12.34 -10.16 -10.80
CA ARG A 533 -13.75 -9.79 -10.91
C ARG A 533 -14.24 -9.13 -9.62
N THR A 534 -14.17 -9.82 -8.48
CA THR A 534 -14.66 -9.31 -7.19
C THR A 534 -14.02 -7.98 -6.80
N ARG A 535 -12.72 -7.81 -7.08
CA ARG A 535 -12.05 -6.53 -6.86
C ARG A 535 -12.60 -5.45 -7.78
N GLN A 536 -12.72 -5.74 -9.08
CA GLN A 536 -13.29 -4.77 -10.02
C GLN A 536 -14.70 -4.40 -9.63
N ASP A 537 -15.54 -5.37 -9.26
CA ASP A 537 -16.92 -5.15 -8.82
C ASP A 537 -16.99 -4.27 -7.56
N THR A 538 -16.13 -4.51 -6.57
CA THR A 538 -16.06 -3.66 -5.36
C THR A 538 -15.57 -2.24 -5.67
N MET A 539 -14.53 -2.10 -6.49
CA MET A 539 -14.03 -0.77 -6.87
C MET A 539 -15.03 0.00 -7.76
N GLU A 540 -15.75 -0.72 -8.61
CA GLU A 540 -16.84 -0.23 -9.45
C GLU A 540 -18.02 0.23 -8.59
N SER A 541 -18.42 -0.55 -7.58
CA SER A 541 -19.47 -0.15 -6.61
C SER A 541 -19.07 1.14 -5.89
N MET A 542 -17.86 1.19 -5.31
CA MET A 542 -17.33 2.41 -4.66
C MET A 542 -17.37 3.61 -5.61
N TRP A 543 -16.90 3.45 -6.84
CA TRP A 543 -16.94 4.52 -7.86
C TRP A 543 -18.37 4.97 -8.16
N ASN A 544 -19.30 4.04 -8.40
CA ASN A 544 -20.67 4.35 -8.79
C ASN A 544 -21.40 5.12 -7.69
N VAL A 545 -21.22 4.71 -6.44
CA VAL A 545 -21.76 5.43 -5.29
C VAL A 545 -21.19 6.84 -5.21
N ILE A 546 -19.86 7.01 -5.30
CA ILE A 546 -19.23 8.33 -5.23
C ILE A 546 -19.76 9.22 -6.36
N GLN A 547 -19.83 8.70 -7.58
CA GLN A 547 -20.35 9.43 -8.75
C GLN A 547 -21.82 9.85 -8.54
N GLN A 548 -22.66 8.97 -7.99
CA GLN A 548 -24.05 9.30 -7.67
C GLN A 548 -24.12 10.42 -6.63
N ARG A 549 -23.34 10.34 -5.55
CA ARG A 549 -23.37 11.35 -4.49
C ARG A 549 -22.86 12.72 -4.95
N VAL A 550 -21.88 12.76 -5.85
CA VAL A 550 -21.46 14.02 -6.50
C VAL A 550 -22.63 14.67 -7.24
N LYS A 551 -23.44 13.89 -7.99
CA LYS A 551 -24.63 14.42 -8.68
C LYS A 551 -25.68 14.95 -7.70
N GLU A 552 -25.91 14.25 -6.59
CA GLU A 552 -26.88 14.67 -5.57
C GLU A 552 -26.49 16.01 -4.92
N VAL A 553 -25.20 16.22 -4.63
CA VAL A 553 -24.70 17.49 -4.08
C VAL A 553 -24.94 18.64 -5.05
N ASP A 554 -24.64 18.46 -6.34
CA ASP A 554 -24.88 19.51 -7.33
C ASP A 554 -26.36 19.85 -7.51
N ASN A 555 -27.21 18.83 -7.64
CA ASN A 555 -28.66 19.03 -7.76
C ASN A 555 -29.24 19.76 -6.53
N SER A 556 -28.70 19.50 -5.34
CA SER A 556 -29.13 20.17 -4.10
C SER A 556 -28.73 21.65 -4.02
N GLN A 557 -27.69 22.06 -4.75
CA GLN A 557 -27.24 23.45 -4.83
C GLN A 557 -27.99 24.23 -5.91
N ASP A 558 -28.37 23.58 -7.01
CA ASP A 558 -29.18 24.20 -8.07
C ASP A 558 -30.62 24.49 -7.64
N ILE A 559 -31.14 23.77 -6.64
CA ILE A 559 -32.47 24.05 -6.04
C ILE A 559 -32.43 25.21 -5.03
N LYS A 560 -31.24 25.59 -4.55
CA LYS A 560 -31.04 26.69 -3.57
C LYS A 560 -30.66 28.03 -4.22
N LYS A 561 -30.44 28.05 -5.54
CA LYS A 561 -30.32 29.26 -6.36
C LYS A 561 -31.66 29.54 -7.03
#